data_AF-A0A905QX35-F1
#
_entry.id   AF-A0A905QX35-F1
#
_cell.length_a   1.000
_cell.length_b   1.000
_cell.length_c   1.000
_cell.angle_alpha   90.00
_cell.angle_beta   90.00
_cell.angle_gamma   90.00
#
_symmetry.space_group_name_H-M   'P 1'
#
loop_
_entity.id
_entity.type
_entity.pdbx_description
1 polymer ?
#
loop_
_entity_poly.entity_id
_entity_poly.type
_entity_poly.pdbx_seq_one_letter_code
_entity_poly.pdbx_strand_id
1 'polypeptide(L)' 'MAKQEQVLNIDPQHELKFQGPFNSMVSSYLKLHNPTDNVVLFKIKTTAPKKYCVRPNSGVIDPKGQMMVQ' A
#
# COMPACT_ATOMS: atom_id res chain seq x y z
N MET A 1 4.44 8.22 -24.26
CA MET A 1 4.65 6.95 -23.54
C MET A 1 3.32 6.55 -22.92
N ALA A 2 2.83 5.33 -23.13
CA ALA A 2 1.55 4.90 -22.58
C ALA A 2 1.67 4.72 -21.06
N LYS A 3 0.68 5.21 -20.30
CA LYS A 3 0.58 4.94 -18.87
C LYS A 3 0.24 3.47 -18.70
N GLN A 4 1.09 2.69 -18.03
CA GLN A 4 0.75 1.33 -17.64
C GLN A 4 -0.40 1.36 -16.63
N GLU A 5 -1.37 0.48 -16.82
CA GLU A 5 -2.47 0.31 -15.89
C GLU A 5 -1.98 -0.29 -14.57
N GLN A 6 -2.69 0.03 -13.49
CA GLN A 6 -2.42 -0.54 -12.17
C GLN A 6 -2.83 -2.02 -12.17
N VAL A 7 -1.91 -2.90 -11.75
CA VAL A 7 -2.14 -4.36 -11.73
C VAL A 7 -2.48 -4.90 -10.34
N LEU A 8 -2.12 -4.17 -9.27
CA LEU A 8 -2.42 -4.58 -7.90
C LEU A 8 -3.84 -4.17 -7.52
N ASN A 9 -4.56 -5.09 -6.89
CA ASN A 9 -5.79 -4.77 -6.20
C ASN A 9 -5.42 -4.15 -4.84
N ILE A 10 -5.89 -2.94 -4.60
CA ILE A 10 -5.56 -2.14 -3.42
C ILE A 10 -6.82 -1.97 -2.59
N ASP A 11 -6.77 -2.34 -1.31
CA ASP A 11 -7.88 -2.17 -0.37
C ASP A 11 -7.39 -1.47 0.91
N PRO A 12 -7.91 -0.28 1.26
CA PRO A 12 -8.93 0.49 0.54
C PRO A 12 -8.40 1.16 -0.75
N GLN A 13 -9.22 1.22 -1.80
CA GLN A 13 -8.79 1.64 -3.15
C GLN A 13 -8.52 3.15 -3.30
N HIS A 14 -9.33 3.98 -2.65
CA HIS A 14 -9.33 5.44 -2.88
C HIS A 14 -8.83 6.25 -1.69
N GLU A 15 -9.16 5.84 -0.47
CA GLU A 15 -8.87 6.60 0.74
C GLU A 15 -8.42 5.69 1.88
N LEU A 16 -7.33 6.08 2.55
CA LEU A 16 -6.86 5.44 3.77
C LEU A 16 -7.27 6.29 4.96
N LYS A 17 -8.21 5.80 5.77
CA LYS A 17 -8.73 6.53 6.93
C LYS A 17 -7.89 6.25 8.17
N PHE A 18 -7.54 7.31 8.88
CA PHE A 18 -6.92 7.25 10.19
C PHE A 18 -7.93 7.74 11.22
N GLN A 19 -8.32 6.87 12.14
CA GLN A 19 -9.31 7.20 13.17
C GLN A 19 -8.60 7.78 14.39
N GLY A 20 -9.04 8.96 14.83
CA GLY A 20 -8.52 9.59 16.04
C GLY A 20 -8.91 8.84 17.32
N PRO A 21 -8.41 9.29 18.48
CA PRO A 21 -7.75 10.57 18.72
C PRO A 21 -6.30 10.65 18.20
N PHE A 22 -5.89 11.81 17.68
CA PHE A 22 -4.54 12.06 17.12
C PHE A 22 -3.54 12.58 18.16
N ASN A 23 -3.74 12.23 19.42
CA ASN A 23 -2.82 12.54 20.52
C ASN A 23 -1.73 11.47 20.70
N SER A 24 -1.89 10.33 20.03
CA SER A 24 -0.95 9.22 19.99
C SER A 24 -0.81 8.68 18.57
N MET A 25 0.11 7.73 18.36
CA MET A 25 0.33 7.14 17.04
C MET A 25 -0.90 6.31 16.64
N VAL A 26 -1.53 6.71 15.53
CA VAL A 26 -2.63 5.96 14.91
C VAL A 26 -2.08 5.16 13.74
N SER A 27 -2.54 3.91 13.60
CA SER A 27 -2.21 3.05 12.46
C SER A 27 -3.46 2.78 11.62
N SER A 28 -3.25 2.60 10.32
CA SER A 28 -4.24 2.12 9.37
C SER A 28 -3.56 1.09 8.48
N TYR A 29 -4.32 0.25 7.81
CA TYR A 29 -3.76 -0.86 7.03
C TYR A 29 -4.19 -0.76 5.57
N LEU A 30 -3.25 -1.09 4.70
CA LEU A 30 -3.45 -1.23 3.27
C LEU A 30 -3.18 -2.68 2.88
N LYS A 31 -4.12 -3.30 2.19
CA LYS A 31 -3.96 -4.62 1.62
C LYS A 31 -3.66 -4.50 0.14
N LEU A 32 -2.53 -5.06 -0.27
CA LEU A 32 -2.10 -5.19 -1.66
C LEU A 32 -2.27 -6.65 -2.07
N HIS A 33 -3.04 -6.91 -3.12
CA HIS A 33 -3.21 -8.25 -3.68
C HIS A 33 -2.75 -8.27 -5.13
N ASN A 34 -1.93 -9.26 -5.48
CA ASN A 34 -1.46 -9.49 -6.83
C ASN A 34 -2.33 -10.55 -7.51
N PRO A 35 -3.32 -10.17 -8.36
CA PRO A 35 -4.14 -11.14 -9.06
C PRO A 35 -3.42 -11.80 -10.25
N THR A 36 -2.22 -11.34 -10.61
CA THR A 36 -1.49 -11.79 -11.80
C THR A 36 -0.68 -13.06 -11.54
N ASP A 37 -0.17 -13.67 -12.62
CA ASP A 37 0.73 -14.82 -12.57
C ASP A 37 2.22 -14.44 -12.58
N ASN A 38 2.51 -13.14 -12.52
CA ASN A 38 3.86 -12.60 -12.50
C ASN A 38 4.17 -12.02 -11.12
N VAL A 39 5.46 -11.96 -10.79
CA VAL A 39 5.95 -11.24 -9.61
C VAL A 39 5.76 -9.73 -9.81
N VAL A 40 5.19 -9.05 -8.81
CA VAL A 40 4.97 -7.60 -8.85
C VAL A 40 5.76 -6.93 -7.73
N LEU A 41 6.53 -5.89 -8.07
CA LEU A 41 7.22 -5.06 -7.10
C LEU A 41 6.40 -3.79 -6.81
N PHE A 42 6.39 -3.34 -5.56
CA PHE A 42 5.70 -2.11 -5.18
C PHE A 42 6.60 -1.17 -4.39
N LYS A 43 6.26 0.13 -4.44
CA LYS A 43 6.84 1.17 -3.61
C LYS A 43 5.76 2.17 -3.21
N ILE A 44 5.62 2.38 -1.91
CA ILE A 44 4.67 3.34 -1.35
C ILE A 44 5.35 4.70 -1.25
N LYS A 45 4.63 5.74 -1.69
CA LYS A 45 5.06 7.12 -1.59
C LYS A 45 3.96 7.92 -0.89
N THR A 46 4.38 8.82 -0.01
CA THR A 46 3.51 9.81 0.63
C THR A 46 4.05 11.20 0.33
N THR A 47 3.16 12.18 0.25
CA THR A 47 3.53 13.59 0.13
C THR A 47 4.02 14.18 1.46
N ALA A 48 3.86 13.47 2.58
CA ALA A 48 4.25 13.91 3.92
C ALA A 48 5.09 12.85 4.68
N PRO A 49 6.32 12.52 4.23
CA PRO A 49 7.14 11.45 4.82
C PRO A 49 7.54 11.68 6.28
N LYS A 50 7.50 12.92 6.77
CA LYS A 50 7.74 13.23 8.19
C LYS A 50 6.56 12.87 9.10
N LYS A 51 5.34 12.72 8.55
CA LYS A 51 4.10 12.48 9.31
C LYS A 51 3.69 11.01 9.35
N TYR A 52 4.12 10.22 8.36
CA TYR A 52 3.71 8.83 8.21
C TYR A 52 4.92 7.91 8.18
N CYS A 53 4.84 6.83 8.96
CA CYS A 53 5.76 5.70 8.85
C CYS A 53 5.02 4.57 8.15
N VAL A 54 5.62 4.01 7.09
CA VAL A 54 5.02 2.91 6.32
C VAL A 54 5.91 1.68 6.39
N ARG A 55 5.35 0.51 6.70
CA ARG A 55 6.07 -0.76 6.86
C ARG A 55 5.26 -1.93 6.26
N PRO A 56 5.81 -2.65 5.26
CA PRO A 56 6.98 -2.33 4.45
C PRO A 56 6.71 -1.18 3.46
N ASN A 57 7.67 -0.28 3.24
CA ASN A 57 7.52 0.83 2.28
C ASN A 57 7.75 0.42 0.82
N SER A 58 8.40 -0.72 0.58
CA SER A 58 8.57 -1.35 -0.72
C SER A 58 8.71 -2.85 -0.54
N GLY A 59 8.39 -3.61 -1.57
CA GLY A 59 8.52 -5.06 -1.49
C GLY A 59 8.16 -5.75 -2.79
N VAL A 60 8.13 -7.07 -2.69
CA VAL A 60 7.79 -8.00 -3.75
C VAL A 60 6.53 -8.75 -3.33
N ILE A 61 5.60 -8.93 -4.26
CA ILE A 61 4.40 -9.75 -4.08
C ILE A 61 4.42 -10.83 -5.16
N ASP A 62 4.49 -12.08 -4.71
CA ASP A 62 4.48 -13.25 -5.57
C ASP A 62 3.14 -13.37 -6.34
N PRO A 63 3.11 -14.18 -7.42
CA PRO A 63 1.88 -14.52 -8.11
C PRO A 63 0.78 -14.98 -7.15
N LYS A 64 -0.43 -14.45 -7.32
CA LYS A 64 -1.59 -14.70 -6.44
C LYS A 64 -1.35 -14.36 -4.95
N GLY A 65 -0.28 -13.65 -4.65
CA GLY A 65 0.12 -13.26 -3.30
C GLY A 65 -0.63 -12.03 -2.79
N GLN A 66 -0.52 -11.79 -1.49
CA GLN A 66 -1.03 -10.60 -0.83
C GLN A 66 -0.03 -10.09 0.21
N MET A 67 -0.02 -8.78 0.41
CA MET A 67 0.81 -8.10 1.39
C MET A 67 -0.05 -7.11 2.18
N MET A 68 0.09 -7.15 3.50
CA MET A 68 -0.51 -6.16 4.40
C MET A 68 0.56 -5.14 4.77
N VAL A 69 0.24 -3.86 4.59
CA VAL A 69 1.13 -2.73 4.85
C VAL A 69 0.49 -1.86 5.93
N GLN A 70 1.29 -1.45 6.90
CA GLN A 70 0.94 -0.50 7.95
C GLN A 70 1.53 0.88 7.65
#